data_AF-A0A529GKX6-F1
#
_entry.id   AF-A0A529GKX6-F1
#
_cell.length_a   1.000
_cell.length_b   1.000
_cell.length_c   1.000
_cell.angle_alpha   90.00
_cell.angle_beta   90.00
_cell.angle_gamma   90.00
#
_symmetry.space_group_name_H-M   'P 1'
#
loop_
_entity.id
_entity.type
_entity.pdbx_description
1 polymer ?
#
loop_
_entity_poly.entity_id
_entity_poly.type
_entity_poly.pdbx_seq_one_letter_code
_entity_poly.pdbx_strand_id
1 'polypeptide(L)' 'MAEAARKFGVAEQPLYREAPNNIEAEQALLGAILVNNDAFYRVSDFLKPAHFHEP' A
#
# COMPACT_ATOMS: atom_id res chain seq x y z
N MET A 1 -4.23 48.14 -12.59
CA MET A 1 -3.14 47.16 -12.85
C MET A 1 -2.35 46.97 -11.55
N ALA A 2 -2.79 46.11 -10.63
CA ALA A 2 -2.01 45.82 -9.39
C ALA A 2 -2.48 44.54 -8.64
N GLU A 3 -3.04 43.54 -9.32
CA GLU A 3 -3.50 42.31 -8.64
C GLU A 3 -3.15 41.05 -9.46
N ALA A 4 -1.87 40.92 -9.83
CA ALA A 4 -1.37 39.75 -10.55
C ALA A 4 -0.11 39.18 -9.88
N ALA A 5 -0.07 39.20 -8.54
CA ALA A 5 1.12 38.78 -7.77
C ALA A 5 0.80 37.87 -6.58
N ARG A 6 -0.12 36.90 -6.74
CA ARG A 6 -0.25 35.76 -5.82
C ARG A 6 -0.45 34.45 -6.57
N LYS A 7 0.51 34.14 -7.44
CA LYS A 7 0.86 32.74 -7.74
C LYS A 7 2.21 32.49 -7.08
N PHE A 8 2.42 31.25 -6.63
CA PHE A 8 3.65 30.71 -6.03
C PHE A 8 3.81 30.99 -4.53
N GLY A 9 3.06 30.24 -3.71
CA GLY A 9 3.19 30.32 -2.25
C GLY A 9 2.70 29.11 -1.48
N VAL A 10 2.50 27.96 -2.12
CA VAL A 10 2.45 26.68 -1.42
C VAL A 10 3.49 25.83 -2.10
N ALA A 11 4.68 25.74 -1.51
CA ALA A 11 5.60 24.68 -1.86
C ALA A 11 4.81 23.38 -1.62
N GLU A 12 4.48 22.66 -2.69
CA GLU A 12 4.03 21.27 -2.58
C GLU A 12 5.12 20.55 -1.80
N GLN A 13 4.82 20.26 -0.53
CA GLN A 13 5.54 19.22 0.20
C GLN A 13 5.63 18.03 -0.76
N PRO A 14 6.82 17.46 -1.00
CA PRO A 14 6.88 16.27 -1.84
C PRO A 14 5.90 15.27 -1.24
N LEU A 15 4.84 14.94 -1.99
CA LEU A 15 3.94 13.85 -1.65
C LEU A 15 4.85 12.65 -1.43
N TYR A 16 5.08 12.29 -0.17
CA TYR A 16 5.73 11.05 0.18
C TYR A 16 4.80 9.98 -0.35
N ARG A 17 5.13 9.45 -1.53
CA ARG A 17 4.36 8.37 -2.12
C ARG A 17 4.68 7.14 -1.31
N GLU A 18 3.66 6.59 -0.70
CA GLU A 18 3.73 5.26 -0.14
C GLU A 18 3.96 4.26 -1.28
N ALA A 19 4.66 3.18 -0.97
CA ALA A 19 4.79 2.08 -1.92
C ALA A 19 3.40 1.51 -2.20
N PRO A 20 3.06 1.15 -3.45
CA PRO A 20 1.77 0.55 -3.77
C PRO A 20 1.51 -0.71 -2.94
N ASN A 21 0.33 -0.77 -2.32
CA ASN A 21 -0.14 -1.84 -1.46
C ASN A 21 -1.65 -2.09 -1.70
N ASN A 22 -2.17 -3.22 -1.20
CA ASN A 22 -3.60 -3.52 -1.24
C ASN A 22 -3.99 -4.33 0.01
N ILE A 23 -4.44 -3.60 1.04
CA ILE A 23 -4.76 -4.17 2.35
C ILE A 23 -5.92 -5.16 2.25
N GLU A 24 -6.91 -4.90 1.39
CA GLU A 24 -8.04 -5.79 1.20
C GLU A 24 -7.61 -7.15 0.64
N ALA A 25 -6.67 -7.17 -0.31
CA ALA A 25 -6.12 -8.40 -0.86
C ALA A 25 -5.27 -9.17 0.16
N GLU A 26 -4.46 -8.45 0.96
CA GLU A 26 -3.65 -9.03 2.03
C GLU A 26 -4.53 -9.70 3.10
N GLN A 27 -5.55 -8.99 3.60
CA GLN A 27 -6.50 -9.52 4.59
C GLN A 27 -7.32 -10.70 4.03
N ALA A 28 -7.76 -10.62 2.77
CA ALA A 28 -8.46 -11.73 2.11
C ALA A 28 -7.59 -12.99 2.02
N LEU A 29 -6.29 -12.83 1.72
CA LEU A 29 -5.36 -13.95 1.68
C LEU A 29 -5.16 -14.56 3.07
N LEU A 30 -4.96 -13.74 4.10
CA LEU A 30 -4.83 -14.22 5.48
C LEU A 30 -6.10 -14.97 5.92
N GLY A 31 -7.27 -14.41 5.62
CA GLY A 31 -8.56 -15.07 5.85
C GLY A 31 -8.67 -16.42 5.12
N ALA A 32 -8.23 -16.49 3.87
CA ALA A 32 -8.21 -17.74 3.10
C ALA A 32 -7.29 -18.80 3.72
N ILE A 33 -6.10 -18.41 4.20
CA ILE A 33 -5.16 -19.32 4.88
C ILE A 33 -5.77 -19.83 6.20
N LEU A 34 -6.44 -18.97 6.97
CA LEU A 34 -7.04 -19.34 8.26
C LEU A 34 -8.14 -20.41 8.14
N VAL A 35 -8.86 -20.45 7.03
CA VAL A 35 -9.95 -21.42 6.80
C VAL A 35 -9.55 -22.58 5.88
N ASN A 36 -8.45 -22.44 5.14
CA ASN A 36 -7.96 -23.44 4.20
C ASN A 36 -6.42 -23.47 4.17
N ASN A 37 -5.83 -24.49 4.80
CA ASN A 37 -4.38 -24.68 4.84
C ASN A 37 -3.74 -24.87 3.45
N ASP A 38 -4.49 -25.35 2.45
CA ASP A 38 -3.97 -25.50 1.08
C ASP A 38 -3.65 -24.15 0.42
N ALA A 39 -4.29 -23.07 0.87
CA ALA A 39 -4.01 -21.73 0.37
C ALA A 39 -2.58 -21.29 0.69
N PHE A 40 -2.03 -21.70 1.85
CA PHE A 40 -0.66 -21.38 2.24
C PHE A 40 0.35 -22.00 1.27
N TYR A 41 0.21 -23.29 0.95
CA TYR A 41 1.16 -24.00 0.07
C TYR A 41 1.18 -23.45 -1.36
N ARG A 42 0.14 -22.74 -1.81
CA ARG A 42 0.12 -22.10 -3.13
C ARG A 42 0.98 -20.85 -3.21
N VAL A 43 1.23 -20.20 -2.08
CA VAL A 43 1.91 -18.89 -2.03
C VAL A 43 3.24 -18.93 -1.30
N SER A 44 3.51 -19.98 -0.52
CA SER A 44 4.69 -20.09 0.37
C SER A 44 6.04 -19.98 -0.34
N ASP A 45 6.10 -20.33 -1.63
CA ASP A 45 7.36 -20.29 -2.40
C ASP A 45 7.82 -18.87 -2.72
N PHE A 46 6.90 -17.89 -2.74
CA PHE A 46 7.19 -16.52 -3.13
C PHE A 46 6.73 -15.46 -2.13
N LEU A 47 5.73 -15.74 -1.31
CA LEU A 47 5.19 -14.78 -0.36
C LEU A 47 5.89 -14.91 1.00
N LYS A 48 6.55 -13.83 1.42
CA LYS A 48 7.24 -13.72 2.71
C LYS A 48 6.47 -12.77 3.63
N PRO A 49 6.59 -12.89 4.97
CA PRO A 49 5.97 -11.95 5.91
C PRO A 49 6.31 -10.48 5.61
N ALA A 50 7.56 -10.20 5.22
CA ALA A 50 8.01 -8.84 4.87
C ALA A 50 7.39 -8.26 3.58
N HIS A 51 6.57 -9.01 2.85
CA HIS A 51 5.85 -8.51 1.68
C HIS A 51 4.49 -7.89 2.04
N PHE A 52 3.97 -8.13 3.25
CA PHE A 52 2.75 -7.49 3.73
C PHE A 52 3.05 -6.04 4.12
N HIS A 53 2.08 -5.16 3.88
CA HIS A 53 2.22 -3.75 4.19
C HIS A 53 2.06 -3.49 5.69
N GLU A 54 1.12 -4.19 6.33
CA GLU A 54 0.91 -4.13 7.78
C GLU A 54 1.75 -5.21 8.49
N PRO A 55 2.57 -4.84 9.49
CA PRO A 55 3.44 -5.77 10.22
C PRO A 55 2.70 -6.63 11.26
#